data_AF-A0A1X0IK23-F1
#
_entry.id   AF-A0A1X0IK23-F1
#
_cell.length_a   1.000
_cell.length_b   1.000
_cell.length_c   1.000
_cell.angle_alpha   90.00
_cell.angle_beta   90.00
_cell.angle_gamma   90.00
#
_symmetry.space_group_name_H-M   'P 1'
#
loop_
_entity.id
_entity.type
_entity.pdbx_description
1 polymer ?
#
loop_
_entity_poly.entity_id
_entity_poly.type
_entity_poly.pdbx_seq_one_letter_code
_entity_poly.pdbx_strand_id
1 'polypeptide(L)'
;MPSIPIGFFHVELGQVLAEFEDDYEFTLATPDGQLPQIDTNGWSLPWHATDQMTWVYGNSVAEFTAPGFTVEGYRAKYPELVQRRARELELLKRHLGRLPVTEPLAHTDAENLAYHQEVLPQIQTWPTKKYFSLPELIRKHRDPDDVFSLADFDFVHAPGGHAPMVDFHQNPWMGELLHIARENQVYISLICHAPIALTSTNFRVDEHEQTYAVPDNPFQAAEVTTVSTSGETGMLDYGYVNIPGELTRLEYFVDQALGEAGFTVIAAAVPTSLFLLPNPALGLVTGNGPQTIDIQAADIRGRVTG
;
A
#
# COMPACT_ATOMS: atom_id res chain seq x y z
N MET A 1 16.53 3.81 -20.50
CA MET A 1 16.83 2.69 -19.59
C MET A 1 15.54 1.93 -19.37
N PRO A 2 15.56 0.60 -19.30
CA PRO A 2 14.35 -0.17 -19.01
C PRO A 2 13.82 0.19 -17.62
N SER A 3 12.51 0.38 -17.49
CA SER A 3 11.83 0.47 -16.20
C SER A 3 11.53 -0.94 -15.69
N ILE A 4 11.52 -1.13 -14.36
CA ILE A 4 11.04 -2.37 -13.75
C ILE A 4 9.54 -2.30 -13.51
N PRO A 5 8.80 -3.42 -13.71
CA PRO A 5 7.40 -3.47 -13.34
C PRO A 5 7.28 -3.38 -11.81
N ILE A 6 6.37 -2.53 -11.35
CA ILE A 6 6.08 -2.31 -9.93
C ILE A 6 4.57 -2.37 -9.71
N GLY A 7 4.17 -2.73 -8.50
CA GLY A 7 2.76 -2.84 -8.13
C GLY A 7 2.50 -2.42 -6.69
N PHE A 8 1.26 -2.61 -6.24
CA PHE A 8 0.93 -2.48 -4.83
C PHE A 8 1.24 -3.78 -4.08
N PHE A 9 1.51 -3.66 -2.79
CA PHE A 9 1.77 -4.81 -1.92
C PHE A 9 0.46 -5.31 -1.33
N HIS A 10 -0.01 -6.46 -1.83
CA HIS A 10 -1.30 -7.02 -1.40
C HIS A 10 -1.37 -7.35 0.10
N VAL A 11 -0.25 -7.67 0.75
CA VAL A 11 -0.17 -7.94 2.20
C VAL A 11 -0.59 -6.71 3.03
N GLU A 12 -0.36 -5.51 2.50
CA GLU A 12 -0.74 -4.25 3.11
C GLU A 12 -2.23 -3.94 2.95
N LEU A 13 -2.98 -4.74 2.19
CA LEU A 13 -4.43 -4.63 2.08
C LEU A 13 -5.15 -5.84 2.69
N GLY A 14 -4.53 -7.02 2.63
CA GLY A 14 -5.14 -8.29 3.04
C GLY A 14 -5.65 -8.28 4.48
N GLN A 15 -4.86 -7.73 5.43
CA GLN A 15 -5.30 -7.66 6.82
C GLN A 15 -6.43 -6.65 7.04
N VAL A 16 -6.49 -5.53 6.31
CA VAL A 16 -7.62 -4.60 6.38
C VAL A 16 -8.88 -5.27 5.86
N LEU A 17 -8.81 -5.99 4.74
CA LEU A 17 -9.97 -6.75 4.26
C LEU A 17 -10.42 -7.79 5.30
N ALA A 18 -9.48 -8.56 5.87
CA ALA A 18 -9.78 -9.57 6.88
C ALA A 18 -10.45 -8.98 8.13
N GLU A 19 -9.98 -7.81 8.56
CA GLU A 19 -10.50 -7.14 9.74
C GLU A 19 -11.95 -6.67 9.51
N PHE A 20 -12.29 -6.17 8.32
CA PHE A 20 -13.55 -5.45 8.08
C PHE A 20 -14.59 -6.18 7.21
N GLU A 21 -14.25 -7.30 6.56
CA GLU A 21 -15.11 -7.96 5.55
C GLU A 21 -16.51 -8.37 6.03
N ASP A 22 -16.68 -8.64 7.32
CA ASP A 22 -17.95 -9.13 7.88
C ASP A 22 -18.93 -7.99 8.20
N ASP A 23 -18.44 -6.76 8.40
CA ASP A 23 -19.26 -5.61 8.82
C ASP A 23 -19.29 -4.46 7.80
N TYR A 24 -18.40 -4.45 6.80
CA TYR A 24 -18.21 -3.34 5.87
C TYR A 24 -18.33 -3.74 4.40
N GLU A 25 -18.79 -2.80 3.58
CA GLU A 25 -18.68 -2.87 2.13
C GLU A 25 -17.47 -2.07 1.65
N PHE A 26 -16.82 -2.55 0.58
CA PHE A 26 -15.65 -1.89 0.00
C PHE A 26 -15.97 -1.31 -1.37
N THR A 27 -15.68 -0.01 -1.56
CA THR A 27 -15.59 0.61 -2.88
C THR A 27 -14.14 0.66 -3.32
N LEU A 28 -13.83 0.07 -4.48
CA LEU A 28 -12.48 0.02 -5.02
C LEU A 28 -12.25 1.18 -5.97
N ALA A 29 -11.13 1.89 -5.80
CA ALA A 29 -10.77 3.02 -6.65
C ALA A 29 -9.28 3.05 -6.97
N THR A 30 -8.95 3.62 -8.11
CA THR A 30 -7.61 4.04 -8.50
C THR A 30 -7.69 5.47 -9.04
N PRO A 31 -6.57 6.21 -9.14
CA PRO A 31 -6.60 7.59 -9.64
C PRO A 31 -7.35 7.77 -10.97
N ASP A 32 -7.19 6.82 -11.89
CA ASP A 32 -7.75 6.86 -13.25
C ASP A 32 -8.85 5.80 -13.51
N GLY A 33 -9.16 4.95 -12.53
CA GLY A 33 -10.12 3.86 -12.65
C GLY A 33 -9.60 2.63 -13.40
N GLN A 34 -8.31 2.59 -13.76
CA GLN A 34 -7.69 1.40 -14.34
C GLN A 34 -7.42 0.35 -13.26
N LEU A 35 -7.30 -0.92 -13.68
CA LEU A 35 -6.97 -2.01 -12.76
C LEU A 35 -5.57 -1.77 -12.16
N PRO A 36 -5.43 -1.83 -10.82
CA PRO A 36 -4.11 -1.80 -10.21
C PRO A 36 -3.36 -3.10 -10.50
N GLN A 37 -2.03 -3.04 -10.42
CA GLN A 37 -1.16 -4.20 -10.58
C GLN A 37 -0.62 -4.69 -9.24
N ILE A 38 -0.72 -5.99 -8.99
CA ILE A 38 -0.11 -6.63 -7.82
C ILE A 38 1.39 -6.77 -8.06
N ASP A 39 2.21 -6.35 -7.09
CA ASP A 39 3.63 -6.69 -7.09
C ASP A 39 3.82 -8.12 -6.58
N THR A 40 4.33 -9.02 -7.42
CA THR A 40 4.61 -10.40 -7.02
C THR A 40 5.55 -10.49 -5.83
N ASN A 41 6.45 -9.51 -5.62
CA ASN A 41 7.38 -9.55 -4.49
C ASN A 41 6.67 -9.34 -3.16
N GLY A 42 5.50 -8.69 -3.17
CA GLY A 42 4.63 -8.59 -2.00
C GLY A 42 4.08 -9.93 -1.50
N TRP A 43 4.18 -11.03 -2.27
CA TRP A 43 3.81 -12.38 -1.84
C TRP A 43 4.88 -13.13 -1.05
N SER A 44 6.10 -12.59 -0.93
CA SER A 44 7.16 -13.25 -0.18
C SER A 44 6.75 -13.45 1.28
N LEU A 45 6.88 -14.68 1.81
CA LEU A 45 6.45 -15.04 3.17
C LEU A 45 6.98 -14.10 4.27
N PRO A 46 8.24 -13.61 4.24
CA PRO A 46 8.72 -12.63 5.20
C PRO A 46 7.86 -11.37 5.34
N TRP A 47 7.23 -10.87 4.27
CA TRP A 47 6.38 -9.67 4.36
C TRP A 47 5.09 -9.91 5.17
N HIS A 48 4.63 -11.16 5.21
CA HIS A 48 3.46 -11.57 6.00
C HIS A 48 3.78 -11.78 7.48
N ALA A 49 5.05 -11.71 7.88
CA ALA A 49 5.49 -11.95 9.25
C ALA A 49 5.29 -10.76 10.19
N THR A 50 4.84 -9.61 9.67
CA THR A 50 4.42 -8.44 10.46
C THR A 50 5.44 -7.98 11.50
N ASP A 51 5.13 -8.03 12.78
CA ASP A 51 6.02 -7.70 13.90
C ASP A 51 7.30 -8.57 13.96
N GLN A 52 7.28 -9.76 13.35
CA GLN A 52 8.43 -10.65 13.22
C GLN A 52 9.21 -10.45 11.91
N MET A 53 8.77 -9.53 11.03
CA MET A 53 9.35 -9.33 9.70
C MET A 53 10.87 -9.14 9.73
N THR A 54 11.41 -8.37 10.69
CA THR A 54 12.87 -8.17 10.83
C THR A 54 13.63 -9.51 10.92
N TRP A 55 13.15 -10.40 11.79
CA TRP A 55 13.79 -11.69 12.04
C TRP A 55 13.54 -12.69 10.92
N VAL A 56 12.30 -12.77 10.44
CA VAL A 56 11.94 -13.71 9.37
C VAL A 56 12.66 -13.32 8.08
N TYR A 57 12.64 -12.06 7.68
CA TYR A 57 13.35 -11.58 6.48
C TYR A 57 14.86 -11.87 6.58
N GLY A 58 15.51 -11.46 7.67
CA GLY A 58 16.95 -11.66 7.87
C GLY A 58 17.37 -13.14 7.79
N ASN A 59 16.58 -14.04 8.40
CA ASN A 59 16.85 -15.48 8.32
C ASN A 59 16.60 -16.04 6.91
N SER A 60 15.61 -15.52 6.21
CA SER A 60 15.17 -16.06 4.92
C SER A 60 16.12 -15.74 3.78
N VAL A 61 16.69 -14.52 3.75
CA VAL A 61 17.66 -14.12 2.72
C VAL A 61 18.83 -15.09 2.61
N ALA A 62 19.39 -15.53 3.74
CA ALA A 62 20.47 -16.50 3.76
C ALA A 62 19.99 -17.91 3.36
N GLU A 63 18.77 -18.27 3.75
CA GLU A 63 18.20 -19.60 3.51
C GLU A 63 17.84 -19.85 2.04
N PHE A 64 17.31 -18.83 1.34
CA PHE A 64 16.94 -18.94 -0.08
C PHE A 64 18.11 -19.27 -1.01
N THR A 65 19.35 -18.96 -0.59
CA THR A 65 20.56 -19.24 -1.36
C THR A 65 21.36 -20.44 -0.85
N ALA A 66 20.87 -21.10 0.21
CA ALA A 66 21.55 -22.24 0.80
C ALA A 66 21.49 -23.49 -0.11
N PRO A 67 22.56 -24.29 -0.25
CA PRO A 67 22.57 -25.49 -1.11
C PRO A 67 21.52 -26.55 -0.80
N GLY A 68 20.95 -26.55 0.42
CA GLY A 68 19.91 -27.48 0.87
C GLY A 68 18.50 -26.89 0.90
N PHE A 69 18.30 -25.70 0.34
CA PHE A 69 16.99 -25.06 0.32
C PHE A 69 15.96 -25.93 -0.42
N THR A 70 14.76 -26.04 0.16
CA THR A 70 13.59 -26.62 -0.48
C THR A 70 12.37 -25.76 -0.18
N VAL A 71 11.50 -25.58 -1.17
CA VAL A 71 10.26 -24.80 -1.02
C VAL A 71 9.39 -25.41 0.08
N GLU A 72 9.24 -26.73 0.09
CA GLU A 72 8.45 -27.46 1.08
C GLU A 72 9.03 -27.35 2.48
N GLY A 73 10.36 -27.47 2.62
CA GLY A 73 11.04 -27.32 3.91
C GLY A 73 10.87 -25.92 4.49
N TYR A 74 11.01 -24.89 3.65
CA TYR A 74 10.81 -23.50 4.08
C TYR A 74 9.35 -23.21 4.44
N ARG A 75 8.38 -23.69 3.65
CA ARG A 75 6.94 -23.61 3.97
C ARG A 75 6.59 -24.34 5.27
N ALA A 76 7.18 -25.52 5.51
CA ALA A 76 6.97 -26.29 6.74
C ALA A 76 7.58 -25.62 7.98
N LYS A 77 8.61 -24.78 7.81
CA LYS A 77 9.19 -23.96 8.87
C LYS A 77 8.29 -22.78 9.27
N TYR A 78 7.54 -22.22 8.33
CA TYR A 78 6.64 -21.07 8.55
C TYR A 78 5.16 -21.40 8.22
N PRO A 79 4.55 -22.42 8.85
CA PRO A 79 3.22 -22.90 8.46
C PRO A 79 2.12 -21.85 8.70
N GLU A 80 2.27 -21.01 9.73
CA GLU A 80 1.33 -19.92 10.04
C GLU A 80 1.38 -18.81 8.98
N LEU A 81 2.56 -18.47 8.47
CA LEU A 81 2.71 -17.48 7.39
C LEU A 81 2.12 -18.00 6.08
N VAL A 82 2.30 -19.29 5.79
CA VAL A 82 1.66 -19.94 4.63
C VAL A 82 0.13 -19.85 4.73
N GLN A 83 -0.43 -20.14 5.91
CA GLN A 83 -1.88 -20.04 6.13
C GLN A 83 -2.39 -18.61 6.02
N ARG A 84 -1.65 -17.64 6.59
CA ARG A 84 -1.98 -16.22 6.49
C ARG A 84 -2.01 -15.76 5.04
N ARG A 85 -0.96 -16.01 4.27
CA ARG A 85 -0.89 -15.64 2.85
C ARG A 85 -2.00 -16.29 2.02
N ALA A 86 -2.35 -17.55 2.31
CA ALA A 86 -3.47 -18.22 1.64
C ALA A 86 -4.82 -17.55 1.96
N ARG A 87 -5.05 -17.13 3.21
CA ARG A 87 -6.24 -16.36 3.60
C ARG A 87 -6.30 -15.02 2.87
N GLU A 88 -5.18 -14.29 2.82
CA GLU A 88 -5.08 -13.00 2.12
C GLU A 88 -5.32 -13.14 0.61
N LEU A 89 -4.91 -14.25 0.00
CA LEU A 89 -5.21 -14.54 -1.41
C LEU A 89 -6.71 -14.75 -1.65
N GLU A 90 -7.41 -15.47 -0.78
CA GLU A 90 -8.87 -15.64 -0.89
C GLU A 90 -9.63 -14.32 -0.67
N LEU A 91 -9.13 -13.44 0.20
CA LEU A 91 -9.66 -12.08 0.35
C LEU A 91 -9.48 -11.27 -0.94
N LEU A 92 -8.30 -11.36 -1.57
CA LEU A 92 -8.03 -10.69 -2.84
C LEU A 92 -9.01 -11.17 -3.92
N LYS A 93 -9.20 -12.48 -4.05
CA LYS A 93 -10.17 -13.07 -4.98
C LYS A 93 -11.58 -12.56 -4.75
N ARG A 94 -12.02 -12.51 -3.49
CA ARG A 94 -13.40 -12.12 -3.12
C ARG A 94 -13.68 -10.65 -3.39
N HIS A 95 -12.76 -9.79 -2.98
CA HIS A 95 -12.96 -8.35 -2.97
C HIS A 95 -12.40 -7.68 -4.22
N LEU A 96 -11.15 -7.94 -4.61
CA LEU A 96 -10.45 -7.26 -5.70
C LEU A 96 -10.65 -7.94 -7.06
N GLY A 97 -10.86 -9.25 -7.08
CA GLY A 97 -11.03 -10.02 -8.30
C GLY A 97 -9.74 -10.13 -9.12
N ARG A 98 -9.88 -10.38 -10.42
CA ARG A 98 -8.74 -10.58 -11.32
C ARG A 98 -7.97 -9.29 -11.57
N LEU A 99 -6.70 -9.30 -11.19
CA LEU A 99 -5.75 -8.21 -11.41
C LEU A 99 -4.53 -8.66 -12.21
N PRO A 100 -3.86 -7.76 -12.95
CA PRO A 100 -2.53 -8.00 -13.46
C PRO A 100 -1.53 -8.19 -12.30
N VAL A 101 -0.51 -9.00 -12.54
CA VAL A 101 0.57 -9.32 -11.59
C VAL A 101 1.89 -8.98 -12.29
N THR A 102 2.85 -8.40 -11.58
CA THR A 102 4.19 -8.16 -12.13
C THR A 102 4.93 -9.47 -12.38
N GLU A 103 5.78 -9.50 -13.41
CA GLU A 103 6.73 -10.61 -13.58
C GLU A 103 7.77 -10.58 -12.44
N PRO A 104 8.25 -11.76 -11.99
CA PRO A 104 9.33 -11.83 -11.02
C PRO A 104 10.60 -11.09 -11.46
N LEU A 105 11.26 -10.45 -10.50
CA LEU A 105 12.55 -9.78 -10.69
C LEU A 105 13.72 -10.72 -10.40
N ALA A 106 14.94 -10.30 -10.73
CA ALA A 106 16.15 -11.11 -10.58
C ALA A 106 16.40 -11.58 -9.14
N HIS A 107 15.94 -10.81 -8.15
CA HIS A 107 16.06 -11.12 -6.73
C HIS A 107 14.72 -11.49 -6.06
N THR A 108 13.69 -11.86 -6.82
CA THR A 108 12.52 -12.53 -6.25
C THR A 108 12.96 -13.85 -5.61
N ASP A 109 12.55 -14.10 -4.37
CA ASP A 109 13.01 -15.26 -3.62
C ASP A 109 12.47 -16.59 -4.18
N ALA A 110 13.21 -17.68 -3.90
CA ALA A 110 12.93 -18.98 -4.48
C ALA A 110 11.57 -19.57 -4.08
N GLU A 111 11.06 -19.27 -2.87
CA GLU A 111 9.73 -19.72 -2.45
C GLU A 111 8.64 -18.94 -3.19
N ASN A 112 8.81 -17.64 -3.32
CA ASN A 112 7.88 -16.77 -4.02
C ASN A 112 7.86 -17.04 -5.54
N LEU A 113 8.98 -17.40 -6.15
CA LEU A 113 9.01 -17.86 -7.55
C LEU A 113 8.13 -19.10 -7.76
N ALA A 114 8.18 -20.07 -6.84
CA ALA A 114 7.29 -21.24 -6.89
C ALA A 114 5.83 -20.83 -6.64
N TYR A 115 5.58 -19.98 -5.65
CA TYR A 115 4.23 -19.49 -5.35
C TYR A 115 3.60 -18.70 -6.50
N HIS A 116 4.36 -17.84 -7.18
CA HIS A 116 3.91 -17.11 -8.38
C HIS A 116 3.40 -18.07 -9.46
N GLN A 117 4.13 -19.16 -9.73
CA GLN A 117 3.72 -20.18 -10.71
C GLN A 117 2.44 -20.91 -10.31
N GLU A 118 2.23 -21.14 -9.00
CA GLU A 118 1.03 -21.77 -8.46
C GLU A 118 -0.21 -20.85 -8.53
N VAL A 119 -0.02 -19.55 -8.26
CA VAL A 119 -1.11 -18.59 -8.06
C VAL A 119 -1.54 -17.91 -9.34
N LEU A 120 -0.62 -17.57 -10.24
CA LEU A 120 -0.93 -16.80 -11.44
C LEU A 120 -2.06 -17.44 -12.30
N PRO A 121 -2.07 -18.78 -12.55
CA PRO A 121 -3.18 -19.42 -13.27
C PRO A 121 -4.51 -19.28 -12.55
N GLN A 122 -4.52 -19.25 -11.21
CA GLN A 122 -5.75 -19.11 -10.43
C GLN A 122 -6.32 -17.70 -10.61
N ILE A 123 -5.50 -16.66 -10.46
CA ILE A 123 -5.91 -15.25 -10.62
C ILE A 123 -6.55 -15.01 -12.00
N GLN A 124 -6.00 -15.62 -13.05
CA GLN A 124 -6.52 -15.49 -14.41
C GLN A 124 -7.97 -15.98 -14.58
N THR A 125 -8.41 -16.91 -13.72
CA THR A 125 -9.79 -17.43 -13.71
C THR A 125 -10.78 -16.60 -12.91
N TRP A 126 -10.31 -15.64 -12.11
CA TRP A 126 -11.17 -14.86 -11.24
C TRP A 126 -12.04 -13.87 -12.03
N PRO A 127 -13.21 -13.48 -11.52
CA PRO A 127 -14.01 -12.43 -12.12
C PRO A 127 -13.29 -11.08 -12.01
N THR A 128 -13.45 -10.21 -12.99
CA THR A 128 -13.02 -8.81 -12.90
C THR A 128 -13.98 -8.01 -12.02
N LYS A 129 -13.46 -7.03 -11.28
CA LYS A 129 -14.26 -6.09 -10.49
C LYS A 129 -14.19 -4.68 -11.10
N LYS A 130 -15.17 -3.84 -10.78
CA LYS A 130 -15.13 -2.42 -11.14
C LYS A 130 -14.18 -1.70 -10.20
N TYR A 131 -13.29 -0.88 -10.77
CA TYR A 131 -12.53 0.13 -10.06
C TYR A 131 -13.04 1.49 -10.53
N PHE A 132 -13.40 2.34 -9.57
CA PHE A 132 -13.81 3.70 -9.86
C PHE A 132 -12.58 4.59 -10.05
N SER A 133 -12.69 5.58 -10.92
CA SER A 133 -11.70 6.66 -10.96
C SER A 133 -11.99 7.67 -9.84
N LEU A 134 -10.97 8.35 -9.31
CA LEU A 134 -11.20 9.42 -8.33
C LEU A 134 -12.08 10.56 -8.87
N PRO A 135 -11.92 11.03 -10.12
CA PRO A 135 -12.85 11.99 -10.72
C PRO A 135 -14.30 11.48 -10.75
N GLU A 136 -14.52 10.19 -11.01
CA GLU A 136 -15.87 9.60 -10.99
C GLU A 136 -16.48 9.67 -9.58
N LEU A 137 -15.76 9.24 -8.54
CA LEU A 137 -16.26 9.28 -7.16
C LEU A 137 -16.53 10.71 -6.68
N ILE A 138 -15.65 11.65 -7.01
CA ILE A 138 -15.79 13.06 -6.60
C ILE A 138 -16.98 13.71 -7.31
N ARG A 139 -17.20 13.44 -8.60
CA ARG A 139 -18.40 13.93 -9.30
C ARG A 139 -19.67 13.39 -8.67
N LYS A 140 -19.71 12.08 -8.37
CA LYS A 140 -20.85 11.45 -7.70
C LYS A 140 -21.14 12.08 -6.34
N HIS A 141 -20.11 12.26 -5.50
CA HIS A 141 -20.27 12.89 -4.18
C HIS A 141 -20.79 14.33 -4.25
N ARG A 142 -20.45 15.07 -5.31
CA ARG A 142 -20.90 16.46 -5.50
C ARG A 142 -22.29 16.59 -6.13
N ASP A 143 -22.78 15.53 -6.76
CA ASP A 143 -24.09 15.53 -7.39
C ASP A 143 -25.18 15.28 -6.34
N PRO A 144 -26.04 16.28 -6.03
CA PRO A 144 -27.08 16.12 -5.01
C PRO A 144 -28.16 15.09 -5.37
N ASP A 145 -28.25 14.68 -6.64
CA ASP A 145 -29.19 13.66 -7.11
C ASP A 145 -28.55 12.25 -7.12
N ASP A 146 -27.25 12.12 -6.87
CA ASP A 146 -26.56 10.84 -6.77
C ASP A 146 -26.65 10.27 -5.34
N VAL A 147 -26.82 8.94 -5.24
CA VAL A 147 -26.91 8.26 -3.94
C VAL A 147 -25.55 8.00 -3.31
N PHE A 148 -24.46 8.14 -4.05
CA PHE A 148 -23.11 7.92 -3.56
C PHE A 148 -22.58 9.18 -2.87
N SER A 149 -22.13 9.06 -1.63
CA SER A 149 -21.39 10.10 -0.95
C SER A 149 -20.11 9.56 -0.33
N LEU A 150 -19.00 10.30 -0.48
CA LEU A 150 -17.77 10.02 0.26
C LEU A 150 -17.96 10.22 1.77
N ALA A 151 -18.97 10.97 2.21
CA ALA A 151 -19.28 11.17 3.61
C ALA A 151 -19.92 9.93 4.28
N ASP A 152 -20.38 8.95 3.49
CA ASP A 152 -20.97 7.71 4.02
C ASP A 152 -19.91 6.65 4.35
N PHE A 153 -18.63 6.94 4.10
CA PHE A 153 -17.51 6.04 4.39
C PHE A 153 -16.99 6.25 5.80
N ASP A 154 -16.67 5.17 6.49
CA ASP A 154 -15.99 5.25 7.78
C ASP A 154 -14.47 5.46 7.63
N PHE A 155 -13.87 4.91 6.57
CA PHE A 155 -12.46 5.10 6.28
C PHE A 155 -12.09 4.93 4.80
N VAL A 156 -10.95 5.51 4.42
CA VAL A 156 -10.20 5.26 3.20
C VAL A 156 -8.87 4.65 3.57
N HIS A 157 -8.50 3.54 2.94
CA HIS A 157 -7.20 2.90 3.12
C HIS A 157 -6.47 2.75 1.79
N ALA A 158 -5.20 3.14 1.75
CA ALA A 158 -4.35 2.99 0.59
C ALA A 158 -3.13 2.10 0.92
N PRO A 159 -3.00 0.91 0.29
CA PRO A 159 -1.81 0.10 0.44
C PRO A 159 -0.62 0.73 -0.28
N GLY A 160 0.58 0.43 0.18
CA GLY A 160 1.84 0.78 -0.45
C GLY A 160 2.29 -0.27 -1.46
N GLY A 161 3.58 -0.64 -1.41
CA GLY A 161 4.34 -1.05 -2.59
C GLY A 161 4.76 0.17 -3.40
N HIS A 162 5.51 -0.01 -4.50
CA HIS A 162 6.02 1.15 -5.24
C HIS A 162 4.98 1.85 -6.14
N ALA A 163 3.82 1.23 -6.42
CA ALA A 163 2.81 1.80 -7.32
C ALA A 163 2.33 3.23 -6.95
N PRO A 164 1.99 3.53 -5.68
CA PRO A 164 1.67 4.89 -5.21
C PRO A 164 2.65 6.00 -5.62
N MET A 165 3.93 5.66 -5.82
CA MET A 165 4.91 6.66 -6.24
C MET A 165 4.66 7.21 -7.65
N VAL A 166 3.87 6.51 -8.46
CA VAL A 166 3.55 6.93 -9.82
C VAL A 166 2.26 7.73 -9.85
N ASP A 167 1.21 7.22 -9.21
CA ASP A 167 -0.15 7.68 -9.45
C ASP A 167 -0.72 8.56 -8.32
N PHE A 168 -0.14 8.52 -7.11
CA PHE A 168 -0.57 9.34 -5.98
C PHE A 168 0.25 10.63 -5.80
N HIS A 169 1.44 10.72 -6.38
CA HIS A 169 2.33 11.86 -6.18
C HIS A 169 1.80 13.12 -6.89
N GLN A 170 1.52 14.18 -6.11
CA GLN A 170 1.03 15.47 -6.61
C GLN A 170 -0.21 15.37 -7.53
N ASN A 171 -1.06 14.38 -7.33
CA ASN A 171 -2.28 14.14 -8.07
C ASN A 171 -3.45 14.95 -7.50
N PRO A 172 -3.97 15.98 -8.19
CA PRO A 172 -5.00 16.86 -7.62
C PRO A 172 -6.29 16.15 -7.21
N TRP A 173 -6.68 15.08 -7.90
CA TRP A 173 -7.87 14.30 -7.57
C TRP A 173 -7.67 13.46 -6.30
N MET A 174 -6.45 12.97 -6.06
CA MET A 174 -6.09 12.37 -4.77
C MET A 174 -6.13 13.43 -3.66
N GLY A 175 -5.63 14.63 -3.93
CA GLY A 175 -5.71 15.77 -3.01
C GLY A 175 -7.14 16.08 -2.62
N GLU A 176 -8.03 16.20 -3.61
CA GLU A 176 -9.45 16.45 -3.39
C GLU A 176 -10.14 15.33 -2.62
N LEU A 177 -9.86 14.06 -2.92
CA LEU A 177 -10.38 12.92 -2.16
C LEU A 177 -10.01 13.02 -0.67
N LEU A 178 -8.72 13.26 -0.37
CA LEU A 178 -8.23 13.33 1.00
C LEU A 178 -8.79 14.54 1.76
N HIS A 179 -8.93 15.70 1.10
CA HIS A 179 -9.61 16.85 1.72
C HIS A 179 -11.07 16.57 2.02
N ILE A 180 -11.83 15.99 1.08
CA ILE A 180 -13.22 15.61 1.30
C ILE A 180 -13.33 14.59 2.44
N ALA A 181 -12.47 13.58 2.48
CA ALA A 181 -12.44 12.59 3.55
C ALA A 181 -12.26 13.26 4.92
N ARG A 182 -11.24 14.12 5.06
CA ARG A 182 -11.00 14.88 6.30
C ARG A 182 -12.17 15.79 6.67
N GLU A 183 -12.72 16.52 5.72
CA GLU A 183 -13.84 17.46 5.93
C GLU A 183 -15.11 16.75 6.41
N ASN A 184 -15.30 15.48 6.01
CA ASN A 184 -16.40 14.62 6.42
C ASN A 184 -16.05 13.66 7.56
N GLN A 185 -14.88 13.83 8.20
CA GLN A 185 -14.42 13.00 9.31
C GLN A 185 -14.24 11.51 8.97
N VAL A 186 -14.06 11.19 7.68
CA VAL A 186 -13.70 9.86 7.18
C VAL A 186 -12.24 9.58 7.52
N TYR A 187 -11.97 8.44 8.16
CA TYR A 187 -10.60 8.13 8.61
C TYR A 187 -9.67 7.78 7.43
N ILE A 188 -8.47 8.33 7.40
CA ILE A 188 -7.50 8.17 6.32
C ILE A 188 -6.35 7.28 6.82
N SER A 189 -6.09 6.18 6.12
CA SER A 189 -5.04 5.22 6.46
C SER A 189 -4.10 5.01 5.27
N LEU A 190 -2.82 5.37 5.44
CA LEU A 190 -1.78 5.25 4.42
C LEU A 190 -0.61 4.41 4.96
N ILE A 191 -0.02 3.53 4.17
CA ILE A 191 1.06 2.65 4.63
C ILE A 191 2.21 2.58 3.61
N CYS A 192 3.43 2.39 4.10
CA CYS A 192 4.63 2.15 3.31
C CYS A 192 4.96 3.31 2.36
N HIS A 193 4.76 3.20 1.04
CA HIS A 193 4.93 4.30 0.09
C HIS A 193 3.66 5.13 -0.14
N ALA A 194 2.48 4.62 0.23
CA ALA A 194 1.21 5.33 0.06
C ALA A 194 1.13 6.71 0.75
N PRO A 195 1.86 6.99 1.85
CA PRO A 195 1.94 8.34 2.41
C PRO A 195 2.34 9.42 1.41
N ILE A 196 2.98 9.09 0.28
CA ILE A 196 3.22 10.05 -0.81
C ILE A 196 1.95 10.76 -1.31
N ALA A 197 0.77 10.14 -1.14
CA ALA A 197 -0.52 10.76 -1.42
C ALA A 197 -0.74 12.08 -0.69
N LEU A 198 -0.09 12.29 0.46
CA LEU A 198 -0.18 13.55 1.20
C LEU A 198 0.41 14.73 0.42
N THR A 199 1.39 14.51 -0.47
CA THR A 199 1.87 15.57 -1.37
C THR A 199 0.76 16.14 -2.25
N SER A 200 -0.26 15.34 -2.56
CA SER A 200 -1.43 15.74 -3.33
C SER A 200 -2.35 16.70 -2.58
N THR A 201 -2.33 16.72 -1.24
CA THR A 201 -3.19 17.62 -0.45
C THR A 201 -2.74 19.08 -0.52
N ASN A 202 -1.60 19.37 -1.14
CA ASN A 202 -1.23 20.72 -1.56
C ASN A 202 -2.09 21.24 -2.71
N PHE A 203 -2.96 20.40 -3.29
CA PHE A 203 -3.86 20.73 -4.38
C PHE A 203 -5.30 20.28 -4.06
N ARG A 204 -6.25 21.01 -4.65
CA ARG A 204 -7.67 20.66 -4.70
C ARG A 204 -8.21 20.88 -6.10
N VAL A 205 -9.39 20.34 -6.36
CA VAL A 205 -10.08 20.47 -7.64
C VAL A 205 -11.43 21.11 -7.40
N ASP A 206 -11.79 22.19 -8.10
CA ASP A 206 -13.09 22.86 -7.92
C ASP A 206 -14.24 22.16 -8.69
N GLU A 207 -15.46 22.69 -8.62
CA GLU A 207 -16.63 22.17 -9.34
C GLU A 207 -16.52 22.22 -10.87
N HIS A 208 -15.58 23.01 -11.40
CA HIS A 208 -15.27 23.14 -12.82
C HIS A 208 -14.05 22.29 -13.22
N GLU A 209 -13.64 21.37 -12.34
CA GLU A 209 -12.49 20.49 -12.50
C GLU A 209 -11.16 21.24 -12.67
N GLN A 210 -11.08 22.49 -12.19
CA GLN A 210 -9.85 23.27 -12.19
C GLN A 210 -9.06 22.98 -10.93
N THR A 211 -7.77 22.69 -11.11
CA THR A 211 -6.84 22.49 -9.99
C THR A 211 -6.41 23.83 -9.41
N TYR A 212 -6.40 23.93 -8.09
CA TYR A 212 -5.84 25.07 -7.36
C TYR A 212 -4.96 24.60 -6.20
N ALA A 213 -3.94 25.38 -5.87
CA ALA A 213 -3.07 25.11 -4.73
C ALA A 213 -3.78 25.46 -3.42
N VAL A 214 -3.46 24.73 -2.35
CA VAL A 214 -3.97 24.97 -0.98
C VAL A 214 -2.83 25.54 -0.13
N PRO A 215 -2.77 26.88 0.08
CA PRO A 215 -1.66 27.49 0.81
C PRO A 215 -1.60 27.08 2.28
N ASP A 216 -2.76 26.95 2.93
CA ASP A 216 -2.90 26.59 4.34
C ASP A 216 -3.33 25.12 4.47
N ASN A 217 -2.50 24.21 3.97
CA ASN A 217 -2.82 22.78 3.94
C ASN A 217 -2.90 22.19 5.37
N PRO A 218 -4.08 21.79 5.88
CA PRO A 218 -4.23 21.31 7.25
C PRO A 218 -3.47 20.00 7.52
N PHE A 219 -3.16 19.21 6.50
CA PHE A 219 -2.42 17.96 6.66
C PHE A 219 -0.96 18.18 7.07
N GLN A 220 -0.37 19.34 6.77
CA GLN A 220 1.02 19.66 7.15
C GLN A 220 1.21 19.77 8.66
N ALA A 221 0.13 19.89 9.45
CA ALA A 221 0.19 19.82 10.90
C ALA A 221 0.42 18.40 11.45
N ALA A 222 0.36 17.36 10.61
CA ALA A 222 0.65 16.00 11.01
C ALA A 222 2.16 15.70 10.98
N GLU A 223 2.64 15.04 12.04
CA GLU A 223 3.80 14.17 11.93
C GLU A 223 3.38 12.88 11.22
N VAL A 224 4.16 12.46 10.23
CA VAL A 224 3.85 11.29 9.40
C VAL A 224 5.05 10.36 9.28
N THR A 225 4.80 9.08 9.02
CA THR A 225 5.84 8.11 8.73
C THR A 225 5.57 7.39 7.41
N THR A 226 6.61 6.78 6.88
CA THR A 226 6.67 6.15 5.55
C THR A 226 7.91 5.27 5.52
N VAL A 227 8.11 4.52 4.44
CA VAL A 227 9.42 3.97 4.11
C VAL A 227 10.49 5.09 4.11
N SER A 228 11.62 4.84 4.73
CA SER A 228 12.72 5.80 4.79
C SER A 228 13.66 5.66 3.59
N THR A 229 14.35 6.75 3.24
CA THR A 229 15.44 6.76 2.25
C THR A 229 16.47 5.66 2.55
N SER A 230 16.80 5.45 3.83
CA SER A 230 17.77 4.43 4.25
C SER A 230 17.27 3.00 4.03
N GLY A 231 15.99 2.72 4.33
CA GLY A 231 15.38 1.43 4.07
C GLY A 231 15.28 1.14 2.57
N GLU A 232 14.84 2.13 1.82
CA GLU A 232 14.70 2.05 0.36
C GLU A 232 16.04 1.86 -0.34
N THR A 233 17.08 2.59 0.08
CA THR A 233 18.45 2.39 -0.45
C THR A 233 18.94 0.96 -0.22
N GLY A 234 18.65 0.38 0.95
CA GLY A 234 18.96 -1.02 1.21
C GLY A 234 18.24 -2.00 0.26
N MET A 235 17.00 -1.70 -0.12
CA MET A 235 16.27 -2.49 -1.11
C MET A 235 16.80 -2.31 -2.53
N LEU A 236 17.22 -1.10 -2.90
CA LEU A 236 17.84 -0.81 -4.21
C LEU A 236 19.20 -1.49 -4.36
N ASP A 237 19.98 -1.58 -3.28
CA ASP A 237 21.31 -2.18 -3.29
C ASP A 237 21.28 -3.72 -3.21
N TYR A 238 20.34 -4.30 -2.45
CA TYR A 238 20.37 -5.72 -2.10
C TYR A 238 19.02 -6.45 -2.16
N GLY A 239 17.92 -5.71 -2.29
CA GLY A 239 16.56 -6.24 -2.24
C GLY A 239 16.04 -6.72 -3.59
N TYR A 240 14.75 -7.04 -3.63
CA TYR A 240 14.09 -7.60 -4.81
C TYR A 240 14.12 -6.68 -6.05
N VAL A 241 14.22 -5.37 -5.85
CA VAL A 241 14.30 -4.36 -6.92
C VAL A 241 15.71 -4.20 -7.50
N ASN A 242 16.74 -4.74 -6.86
CA ASN A 242 18.10 -4.68 -7.38
C ASN A 242 18.20 -5.47 -8.70
N ILE A 243 18.84 -4.88 -9.71
CA ILE A 243 19.11 -5.54 -11.00
C ILE A 243 20.61 -5.80 -11.09
N PRO A 244 21.05 -7.07 -11.12
CA PRO A 244 22.48 -7.40 -11.18
C PRO A 244 23.20 -6.74 -12.36
N GLY A 245 24.26 -5.98 -12.06
CA GLY A 245 25.08 -5.30 -13.07
C GLY A 245 24.51 -3.99 -13.59
N GLU A 246 23.35 -3.55 -13.11
CA GLU A 246 22.75 -2.25 -13.40
C GLU A 246 22.59 -1.43 -12.12
N LEU A 247 22.50 -0.10 -12.27
CA LEU A 247 22.14 0.77 -11.15
C LEU A 247 20.62 0.90 -11.10
N THR A 248 19.98 0.20 -10.16
CA THR A 248 18.57 0.45 -9.82
C THR A 248 18.48 1.76 -9.03
N ARG A 249 17.55 2.64 -9.42
CA ARG A 249 17.27 3.90 -8.73
C ARG A 249 15.79 4.25 -8.81
N LEU A 250 15.34 5.06 -7.87
CA LEU A 250 14.04 5.71 -7.92
C LEU A 250 14.16 7.11 -8.51
N GLU A 251 13.05 7.67 -8.97
CA GLU A 251 12.97 9.08 -9.36
C GLU A 251 13.11 10.01 -8.15
N TYR A 252 12.60 9.58 -7.00
CA TYR A 252 12.67 10.26 -5.72
C TYR A 252 12.48 9.28 -4.55
N PHE A 253 12.81 9.69 -3.34
CA PHE A 253 12.48 8.96 -2.11
C PHE A 253 11.23 9.57 -1.46
N VAL A 254 10.32 8.73 -0.97
CA VAL A 254 9.00 9.19 -0.46
C VAL A 254 9.15 10.12 0.74
N ASP A 255 10.02 9.80 1.70
CA ASP A 255 10.28 10.62 2.87
C ASP A 255 10.85 12.01 2.51
N GLN A 256 11.73 12.07 1.50
CA GLN A 256 12.28 13.32 1.00
C GLN A 256 11.21 14.15 0.29
N ALA A 257 10.43 13.55 -0.62
CA ALA A 257 9.37 14.25 -1.35
C ALA A 257 8.29 14.81 -0.41
N LEU A 258 7.95 14.08 0.65
CA LEU A 258 7.06 14.57 1.70
C LEU A 258 7.66 15.76 2.46
N GLY A 259 8.94 15.70 2.82
CA GLY A 259 9.65 16.82 3.45
C GLY A 259 9.67 18.07 2.56
N GLU A 260 9.96 17.92 1.27
CA GLU A 260 9.92 19.00 0.27
C GLU A 260 8.51 19.59 0.10
N ALA A 261 7.48 18.76 0.26
CA ALA A 261 6.08 19.18 0.23
C ALA A 261 5.57 19.83 1.53
N GLY A 262 6.44 19.99 2.53
CA GLY A 262 6.15 20.71 3.78
C GLY A 262 5.69 19.83 4.95
N PHE A 263 5.80 18.50 4.85
CA PHE A 263 5.40 17.59 5.92
C PHE A 263 6.54 17.31 6.90
N THR A 264 6.19 17.10 8.18
CA THR A 264 7.15 16.61 9.17
C THR A 264 7.20 15.09 9.11
N VAL A 265 8.26 14.54 8.50
CA VAL A 265 8.44 13.10 8.35
C VAL A 265 9.32 12.55 9.47
N ILE A 266 8.80 11.56 10.19
CA ILE A 266 9.53 10.82 11.21
C ILE A 266 9.80 9.42 10.67
N ALA A 267 11.08 9.09 10.49
CA ALA A 267 11.51 7.76 10.06
C ALA A 267 11.75 6.85 11.26
N ALA A 268 11.42 5.56 11.12
CA ALA A 268 11.81 4.56 12.09
C ALA A 268 13.35 4.42 12.14
N ALA A 269 13.91 4.27 13.34
CA ALA A 269 15.35 4.10 13.52
C ALA A 269 15.89 2.83 12.84
N VAL A 270 15.09 1.77 12.84
CA VAL A 270 15.30 0.56 12.05
C VAL A 270 14.14 0.48 11.05
N PRO A 271 14.38 0.36 9.73
CA PRO A 271 13.31 0.41 8.73
C PRO A 271 12.17 -0.59 8.97
N THR A 272 12.49 -1.75 9.54
CA THR A 272 11.57 -2.85 9.81
C THR A 272 10.95 -2.83 11.22
N SER A 273 11.25 -1.82 12.04
CA SER A 273 10.55 -1.63 13.32
C SER A 273 9.08 -1.28 13.09
N LEU A 274 8.22 -1.72 14.00
CA LEU A 274 6.83 -1.29 14.06
C LEU A 274 6.78 0.22 14.35
N PHE A 275 6.39 1.02 13.36
CA PHE A 275 6.28 2.45 13.53
C PHE A 275 5.03 2.99 12.84
N LEU A 276 4.05 3.34 13.68
CA LEU A 276 2.73 3.82 13.30
C LEU A 276 2.52 5.19 13.93
N LEU A 277 2.08 6.17 13.14
CA LEU A 277 1.80 7.52 13.60
C LEU A 277 0.34 7.88 13.32
N PRO A 278 -0.56 7.71 14.32
CA PRO A 278 -1.91 8.22 14.25
C PRO A 278 -1.94 9.72 14.57
N ASN A 279 -2.72 10.47 13.81
CA ASN A 279 -3.11 11.85 14.07
C ASN A 279 -4.64 11.94 14.15
N PRO A 280 -5.23 11.77 15.36
CA PRO A 280 -6.68 11.76 15.53
C PRO A 280 -7.34 13.11 15.19
N ALA A 281 -6.63 14.22 15.39
CA ALA A 281 -7.16 15.56 15.11
C ALA A 281 -7.42 15.80 13.61
N LEU A 282 -6.68 15.10 12.75
CA LEU A 282 -6.84 15.15 11.30
C LEU A 282 -7.53 13.91 10.72
N GLY A 283 -7.89 12.92 11.56
CA GLY A 283 -8.44 11.66 11.10
C GLY A 283 -7.46 10.90 10.19
N LEU A 284 -6.16 10.88 10.52
CA LEU A 284 -5.11 10.27 9.69
C LEU A 284 -4.32 9.23 10.50
N VAL A 285 -3.85 8.17 9.85
CA VAL A 285 -2.77 7.29 10.32
C VAL A 285 -1.81 6.97 9.19
N THR A 286 -0.52 6.96 9.52
CA THR A 286 0.54 6.52 8.60
C THR A 286 1.37 5.41 9.23
N GLY A 287 1.68 4.37 8.46
CA GLY A 287 2.53 3.24 8.85
C GLY A 287 3.75 3.11 7.94
N ASN A 288 4.89 2.68 8.50
CA ASN A 288 6.17 2.68 7.78
C ASN A 288 6.42 1.46 6.88
N GLY A 289 5.52 0.47 6.84
CA GLY A 289 5.67 -0.72 5.98
C GLY A 289 4.77 -1.89 6.38
N PRO A 290 4.87 -3.04 5.67
CA PRO A 290 4.01 -4.21 5.89
C PRO A 290 4.02 -4.71 7.33
N GLN A 291 5.14 -4.53 8.04
CA GLN A 291 5.26 -4.89 9.44
C GLN A 291 4.18 -4.27 10.33
N THR A 292 3.67 -3.09 9.96
CA THR A 292 2.68 -2.35 10.75
C THR A 292 1.23 -2.69 10.44
N ILE A 293 0.94 -3.53 9.44
CA ILE A 293 -0.43 -3.65 8.94
C ILE A 293 -1.43 -4.15 9.99
N ASP A 294 -1.01 -5.06 10.89
CA ASP A 294 -1.88 -5.60 11.93
C ASP A 294 -2.26 -4.53 12.97
N ILE A 295 -1.27 -3.74 13.42
CA ILE A 295 -1.53 -2.65 14.37
C ILE A 295 -2.26 -1.48 13.70
N GLN A 296 -2.06 -1.26 12.40
CA GLN A 296 -2.76 -0.24 11.63
C GLN A 296 -4.23 -0.62 11.42
N ALA A 297 -4.54 -1.87 11.08
CA ALA A 297 -5.91 -2.36 10.98
C ALA A 297 -6.64 -2.24 12.33
N ALA A 298 -5.98 -2.58 13.44
CA ALA A 298 -6.53 -2.42 14.78
C ALA A 298 -6.77 -0.95 15.16
N ASP A 299 -5.88 -0.02 14.77
CA ASP A 299 -6.09 1.41 14.97
C ASP A 299 -7.28 1.92 14.17
N ILE A 300 -7.41 1.57 12.87
CA ILE A 300 -8.61 1.90 12.08
C ILE A 300 -9.86 1.40 12.79
N ARG A 301 -9.89 0.14 13.23
CA ARG A 301 -11.05 -0.47 13.88
C ARG A 301 -11.46 0.29 15.14
N GLY A 302 -10.48 0.66 15.96
CA GLY A 302 -10.71 1.46 17.17
C GLY A 302 -11.21 2.87 16.89
N ARG A 303 -10.94 3.44 15.70
CA ARG A 303 -11.36 4.79 15.31
C ARG A 303 -12.77 4.83 14.72
N VAL A 304 -13.14 3.80 13.96
CA VAL A 304 -14.44 3.76 13.28
C VAL A 304 -15.56 3.15 14.12
N THR A 305 -15.23 2.52 15.25
CA THR A 305 -16.22 1.91 16.17
C THR A 305 -16.35 2.59 17.53
N GLY A 306 -15.44 3.50 17.88
CA GLY A 306 -15.39 4.19 19.19
C GLY A 306 -15.86 5.63 19.10
#